data_AF-A0A661Z599-F1
#
_entry.id   AF-A0A661Z599-F1
#
_cell.length_a   1.000
_cell.length_b   1.000
_cell.length_c   1.000
_cell.angle_alpha   90.00
_cell.angle_beta   90.00
_cell.angle_gamma   90.00
#
_symmetry.space_group_name_H-M   'P 1'
#
loop_
_entity.id
_entity.type
_entity.pdbx_description
1 polymer ?
#
loop_
_entity_poly.entity_id
_entity_poly.type
_entity_poly.pdbx_seq_one_letter_code
_entity_poly.pdbx_strand_id
1 'polypeptide(L)'
;MAKYVFILILVLSIGSKAFAQNYKKTFKALEEKNYTSARIGFQQAQQSVNTKSLGNYGMAVVYRSTSLRIEDMYKACASINNAKENWGEYDEKFKKKYSGYLTEDIINKEKITIDKKLFSMLLKSNNAKSIQEFIDKCPNTSFKKEALLLRDSLAYNKAASFNTISAFKAFIKDYPNAKQVNLAQSNLYQLAWNSCISRNEVDGYEAFITNYSGAPQIDSAKSLIVELEYQHALNINTNEAFSSFISKYPNSPKSDLLIKKGEENAFNNVLKFEVIPICNKFIDTYPKSKKLWEVVKIRDSLAFVEVKLINTNEAYEDFLFTYPNAVQVPLALSLMTESMYSRAEINKMIAKTNIKTNNIKSVIIYRSEDKDSSIRAIESRKKYDVFGNMISEKEEISPKTKKETKYIFDDAGDKLIKKMTFLNDKIQELTEFEYDIKGLNILSNYQCQFNCDNYGKIYNDTLKYDEKRNLLSSVKYNYSSKKIEAHYYTYDIKGNRIQDSLQTIIGDSLDYYIITINYNGQGNVIQELKENSKGEKLSVRSYSYDGLGKLITSSTYDASGTIYRTYFYNSKGLLESDYLSYEEYKDSGVRHDYEYEIR
;
A
#
# COMPACT_ATOMS: atom_id res chain seq x y z
N MET A 1 -49.59 72.68 64.41
CA MET A 1 -49.20 73.27 63.10
C MET A 1 -47.98 74.17 63.32
N ALA A 2 -46.96 74.03 62.45
CA ALA A 2 -45.86 74.95 62.09
C ALA A 2 -45.16 75.79 63.20
N LYS A 3 -43.88 75.54 63.53
CA LYS A 3 -42.64 76.07 62.89
C LYS A 3 -42.59 77.61 62.81
N TYR A 4 -41.58 78.21 63.48
CA TYR A 4 -40.59 79.23 63.06
C TYR A 4 -39.95 79.79 64.37
N VAL A 5 -38.64 79.65 64.68
CA VAL A 5 -37.39 80.13 64.03
C VAL A 5 -36.91 81.48 64.61
N PHE A 6 -35.67 81.42 65.11
CA PHE A 6 -34.59 82.43 65.12
C PHE A 6 -34.31 83.37 66.33
N ILE A 7 -33.08 83.15 66.84
CA ILE A 7 -31.97 84.09 67.15
C ILE A 7 -32.04 84.91 68.46
N LEU A 8 -31.04 84.66 69.32
CA LEU A 8 -29.92 85.61 69.54
C LEU A 8 -28.70 84.91 70.18
N ILE A 9 -27.68 84.61 69.37
CA ILE A 9 -26.32 84.25 69.83
C ILE A 9 -25.51 85.53 69.85
N LEU A 10 -25.09 85.95 71.05
CA LEU A 10 -24.29 87.14 71.29
C LEU A 10 -22.83 86.75 71.51
N VAL A 11 -22.01 87.08 70.51
CA VAL A 11 -20.64 87.60 70.60
C VAL A 11 -19.75 87.07 71.74
N LEU A 12 -18.83 86.19 71.39
CA LEU A 12 -17.49 86.13 72.01
C LEU A 12 -16.44 86.05 70.90
N SER A 13 -16.22 87.20 70.26
CA SER A 13 -15.01 87.53 69.52
C SER A 13 -13.84 87.64 70.50
N ILE A 14 -13.24 86.51 70.86
CA ILE A 14 -11.88 86.50 71.41
C ILE A 14 -10.95 86.64 70.20
N GLY A 15 -10.44 87.85 70.02
CA GLY A 15 -9.42 88.16 69.04
C GLY A 15 -8.26 87.18 69.15
N SER A 16 -7.92 86.57 68.03
CA SER A 16 -6.64 85.92 67.78
C SER A 16 -5.54 86.97 67.95
N LYS A 17 -5.01 87.11 69.16
CA LYS A 17 -3.66 87.62 69.34
C LYS A 17 -2.75 86.64 68.61
N ALA A 18 -2.38 86.98 67.39
CA ALA A 18 -1.20 86.44 66.73
C ALA A 18 0.00 86.82 67.59
N PHE A 19 0.26 86.04 68.64
CA PHE A 19 1.60 85.94 69.20
C PHE A 19 2.48 85.57 68.01
N ALA A 20 3.37 86.48 67.60
CA ALA A 20 4.51 86.12 66.78
C ALA A 20 5.41 85.20 67.62
N GLN A 21 4.99 83.95 67.77
CA GLN A 21 5.61 82.98 68.66
C GLN A 21 7.01 82.71 68.09
N ASN A 22 8.02 82.99 68.91
CA ASN A 22 9.41 82.84 68.52
C ASN A 22 9.84 81.39 68.77
N TYR A 23 10.04 80.62 67.70
CA TYR A 23 10.36 79.19 67.78
C TYR A 23 11.85 78.90 68.07
N LYS A 24 12.68 79.90 68.35
CA LYS A 24 14.10 79.71 68.73
C LYS A 24 14.26 78.77 69.93
N LYS A 25 13.39 78.87 70.95
CA LYS A 25 13.39 77.94 72.10
C LYS A 25 13.05 76.51 71.70
N THR A 26 12.18 76.33 70.72
CA THR A 26 11.80 75.01 70.17
C THR A 26 12.97 74.37 69.41
N PHE A 27 13.71 75.15 68.61
CA PHE A 27 14.94 74.69 67.98
C PHE A 27 16.04 74.34 69.00
N LYS A 28 16.21 75.16 70.05
CA LYS A 28 17.15 74.83 71.15
C LYS A 28 16.82 73.50 71.83
N ALA A 29 15.53 73.24 72.10
CA ALA A 29 15.09 71.96 72.66
C ALA A 29 15.41 70.77 71.73
N LEU A 30 15.39 70.98 70.40
CA LEU A 30 15.77 69.97 69.42
C LEU A 30 17.28 69.70 69.42
N GLU A 31 18.10 70.75 69.50
CA GLU A 31 19.57 70.66 69.62
C GLU A 31 19.99 69.92 70.90
N GLU A 32 19.30 70.18 72.01
CA GLU A 32 19.49 69.50 73.31
C GLU A 32 18.92 68.07 73.33
N LYS A 33 18.39 67.56 72.21
CA LYS A 33 17.75 66.25 72.09
C LYS A 33 16.55 66.04 73.04
N ASN A 34 15.95 67.12 73.52
CA ASN A 34 14.70 67.10 74.29
C ASN A 34 13.51 66.95 73.33
N TYR A 35 13.37 65.75 72.74
CA TYR A 35 12.39 65.49 71.68
C TYR A 35 10.94 65.63 72.14
N THR A 36 10.64 65.42 73.42
CA THR A 36 9.29 65.65 73.97
C THR A 36 8.90 67.12 73.86
N SER A 37 9.78 68.02 74.32
CA SER A 37 9.55 69.47 74.26
C SER A 37 9.59 69.99 72.82
N ALA A 38 10.53 69.49 72.02
CA ALA A 38 10.62 69.83 70.60
C ALA A 38 9.36 69.41 69.83
N ARG A 39 8.84 68.20 70.07
CA ARG A 39 7.62 67.69 69.42
C ARG A 39 6.42 68.58 69.70
N ILE A 40 6.19 68.96 70.95
CA ILE A 40 5.05 69.83 71.31
C ILE A 40 5.16 71.17 70.58
N GLY A 41 6.32 71.81 70.59
CA GLY A 41 6.52 73.11 69.95
C GLY A 41 6.43 73.06 68.43
N PHE A 42 7.00 72.04 67.79
CA PHE A 42 6.96 71.90 66.33
C PHE A 42 5.59 71.43 65.81
N GLN A 43 4.85 70.62 66.58
CA GLN A 43 3.48 70.25 66.23
C GLN A 43 2.56 71.48 66.21
N GLN A 44 2.75 72.43 67.13
CA GLN A 44 2.07 73.73 67.07
C GLN A 44 2.51 74.56 65.87
N ALA A 45 3.82 74.65 65.60
CA ALA A 45 4.34 75.36 64.43
C ALA A 45 3.82 74.79 63.09
N GLN A 46 3.62 73.48 63.02
CA GLN A 46 3.14 72.78 61.83
C GLN A 46 1.70 73.16 61.46
N GLN A 47 0.89 73.61 62.43
CA GLN A 47 -0.51 74.00 62.23
C GLN A 47 -0.69 75.43 61.72
N SER A 48 0.35 76.27 61.73
CA SER A 48 0.27 77.66 61.28
C SER A 48 0.89 77.83 59.90
N VAL A 49 0.18 78.46 58.96
CA VAL A 49 0.68 78.77 57.60
C VAL A 49 2.04 79.49 57.67
N ASN A 50 2.17 80.43 58.59
CA ASN A 50 3.36 81.28 58.73
C ASN A 50 4.58 80.58 59.31
N THR A 51 4.45 79.38 59.88
CA THR A 51 5.57 78.62 60.48
C THR A 51 5.59 77.13 60.12
N LYS A 52 4.72 76.73 59.18
CA LYS A 52 4.53 75.37 58.71
C LYS A 52 5.83 74.68 58.28
N SER A 53 6.75 75.34 57.57
CA SER A 53 8.03 74.72 57.22
C SER A 53 8.92 74.46 58.44
N LEU A 54 8.92 75.37 59.43
CA LEU A 54 9.70 75.20 60.66
C LEU A 54 9.16 74.01 61.46
N GLY A 55 7.83 73.94 61.58
CA GLY A 55 7.13 72.83 62.22
C GLY A 55 7.41 71.50 61.53
N ASN A 56 7.24 71.45 60.21
CA ASN A 56 7.49 70.24 59.43
C ASN A 56 8.96 69.78 59.49
N TYR A 57 9.94 70.70 59.43
CA TYR A 57 11.35 70.35 59.60
C TYR A 57 11.63 69.77 60.99
N GLY A 58 11.19 70.46 62.04
CA GLY A 58 11.42 70.01 63.41
C GLY A 58 10.73 68.68 63.73
N MET A 59 9.51 68.48 63.22
CA MET A 59 8.81 67.20 63.30
C MET A 59 9.55 66.10 62.54
N ALA A 60 10.14 66.39 61.38
CA ALA A 60 10.96 65.41 60.65
C ALA A 60 12.15 64.93 61.49
N VAL A 61 12.87 65.86 62.13
CA VAL A 61 14.00 65.53 63.02
C VAL A 61 13.54 64.74 64.25
N VAL A 62 12.40 65.10 64.85
CA VAL A 62 11.79 64.34 65.97
C VAL A 62 11.47 62.91 65.54
N TYR A 63 10.71 62.75 64.44
CA TYR A 63 10.28 61.44 63.95
C TYR A 63 11.46 60.54 63.55
N ARG A 64 12.53 61.09 62.94
CA ARG A 64 13.70 60.27 62.60
C ARG A 64 14.59 59.94 63.80
N SER A 65 14.42 60.62 64.92
CA SER A 65 15.25 60.43 66.12
C SER A 65 14.65 59.40 67.11
N THR A 66 13.36 59.10 67.00
CA THR A 66 12.72 57.99 67.73
C THR A 66 13.06 56.65 67.05
N SER A 67 13.59 55.69 67.81
CA SER A 67 14.54 54.71 67.27
C SER A 67 13.98 53.39 66.71
N LEU A 68 12.66 53.10 66.76
CA LEU A 68 12.21 51.70 66.64
C LEU A 68 11.15 51.36 65.58
N ARG A 69 10.62 52.31 64.79
CA ARG A 69 9.54 52.00 63.83
C ARG A 69 9.77 52.62 62.45
N ILE A 70 9.63 51.82 61.40
CA ILE A 70 9.69 52.27 59.99
C ILE A 70 8.60 53.32 59.70
N GLU A 71 7.42 53.17 60.29
CA GLU A 71 6.32 54.14 60.15
C GLU A 71 6.71 55.56 60.59
N ASP A 72 7.45 55.70 61.68
CA ASP A 72 7.91 57.01 62.16
C ASP A 72 8.91 57.63 61.18
N MET A 73 9.75 56.81 60.54
CA MET A 73 10.62 57.27 59.47
C MET A 73 9.84 57.70 58.21
N TYR A 74 8.72 57.06 57.88
CA TYR A 74 7.83 57.56 56.80
C TYR A 74 7.16 58.88 57.18
N LYS A 75 6.76 59.06 58.45
CA LYS A 75 6.29 60.37 58.95
C LYS A 75 7.38 61.43 58.88
N ALA A 76 8.63 61.06 59.16
CA ALA A 76 9.78 61.95 58.99
C ALA A 76 9.96 62.37 57.52
N CYS A 77 9.88 61.41 56.58
CA CYS A 77 9.96 61.66 55.15
C CYS A 77 8.84 62.58 54.64
N ALA A 78 7.59 62.32 55.03
CA ALA A 78 6.46 63.19 54.70
C ALA A 78 6.66 64.61 55.26
N SER A 79 7.10 64.71 56.52
CA SER A 79 7.34 66.00 57.18
C SER A 79 8.47 66.79 56.50
N ILE A 80 9.60 66.18 56.14
CA ILE A 80 10.70 66.91 55.48
C ILE A 80 10.34 67.34 54.05
N ASN A 81 9.56 66.54 53.33
CA ASN A 81 9.05 66.93 52.00
C ASN A 81 8.10 68.13 52.11
N ASN A 82 7.19 68.12 53.08
CA ASN A 82 6.32 69.27 53.36
C ASN A 82 7.15 70.50 53.78
N ALA A 83 8.22 70.33 54.58
CA ALA A 83 9.10 71.44 54.91
C ALA A 83 9.72 72.04 53.65
N LYS A 84 10.27 71.21 52.76
CA LYS A 84 10.86 71.67 51.49
C LYS A 84 9.86 72.43 50.61
N GLU A 85 8.66 71.88 50.43
CA GLU A 85 7.60 72.49 49.62
C GLU A 85 7.20 73.87 50.13
N ASN A 86 6.99 74.02 51.45
CA ASN A 86 6.50 75.26 52.04
C ASN A 86 7.63 76.29 52.32
N TRP A 87 8.92 75.89 52.28
CA TRP A 87 10.04 76.81 52.54
C TRP A 87 10.18 77.90 51.47
N GLY A 88 9.84 77.57 50.21
CA GLY A 88 9.89 78.50 49.09
C GLY A 88 8.99 79.71 49.27
N GLU A 89 7.86 79.54 49.96
CA GLU A 89 6.78 80.51 50.10
C GLU A 89 7.06 81.68 51.06
N TYR A 90 8.11 81.57 51.89
CA TYR A 90 8.43 82.62 52.87
C TYR A 90 9.24 83.79 52.29
N ASP A 91 8.97 84.99 52.83
CA ASP A 91 9.72 86.20 52.53
C ASP A 91 11.17 86.15 53.06
N GLU A 92 12.04 87.01 52.52
CA GLU A 92 13.45 87.06 52.90
C GLU A 92 13.65 87.44 54.38
N LYS A 93 12.75 88.24 54.96
CA LYS A 93 12.84 88.68 56.36
C LYS A 93 12.66 87.51 57.32
N PHE A 94 11.69 86.65 57.04
CA PHE A 94 11.43 85.43 57.79
C PHE A 94 12.58 84.43 57.63
N LYS A 95 13.03 84.21 56.38
CA LYS A 95 14.20 83.35 56.10
C LYS A 95 15.44 83.83 56.85
N LYS A 96 15.72 85.14 56.87
CA LYS A 96 16.84 85.74 57.64
C LYS A 96 16.68 85.57 59.16
N LYS A 97 15.46 85.65 59.70
CA LYS A 97 15.20 85.47 61.14
C LYS A 97 15.58 84.07 61.64
N TYR A 98 15.44 83.05 60.79
CA TYR A 98 15.66 81.65 61.13
C TYR A 98 16.85 81.01 60.41
N SER A 99 17.69 81.77 59.70
CA SER A 99 18.81 81.23 58.90
C SER A 99 19.84 80.44 59.72
N GLY A 100 19.98 80.71 61.02
CA GLY A 100 20.83 79.92 61.92
C GLY A 100 20.25 78.55 62.29
N TYR A 101 18.98 78.28 61.98
CA TYR A 101 18.26 77.05 62.35
C TYR A 101 17.72 76.29 61.13
N LEU A 102 17.30 77.01 60.09
CA LEU A 102 16.73 76.43 58.89
C LEU A 102 17.13 77.23 57.65
N THR A 103 17.67 76.52 56.67
CA THR A 103 17.94 76.97 55.31
C THR A 103 17.55 75.86 54.34
N GLU A 104 17.51 76.16 53.05
CA GLU A 104 17.24 75.13 52.03
C GLU A 104 18.28 74.00 52.06
N ASP A 105 19.57 74.33 52.27
CA ASP A 105 20.64 73.34 52.43
C ASP A 105 20.44 72.44 53.64
N ILE A 106 20.00 73.01 54.77
CA ILE A 106 19.69 72.26 55.99
C ILE A 106 18.52 71.29 55.72
N ILE A 107 17.46 71.75 55.06
CA ILE A 107 16.32 70.90 54.66
C ILE A 107 16.77 69.77 53.74
N ASN A 108 17.57 70.08 52.72
CA ASN A 108 18.07 69.09 51.76
C ASN A 108 19.00 68.06 52.42
N LYS A 109 19.90 68.49 53.31
CA LYS A 109 20.80 67.60 54.07
C LYS A 109 20.02 66.69 55.01
N GLU A 110 19.00 67.22 55.67
CA GLU A 110 18.12 66.47 56.55
C GLU A 110 17.29 65.45 55.76
N LYS A 111 16.77 65.84 54.59
CA LYS A 111 16.10 64.92 53.65
C LYS A 111 17.00 63.75 53.26
N ILE A 112 18.25 64.01 52.86
CA ILE A 112 19.23 62.96 52.53
C ILE A 112 19.49 62.05 53.73
N THR A 113 19.55 62.61 54.95
CA THR A 113 19.74 61.84 56.19
C THR A 113 18.58 60.88 56.43
N ILE A 114 17.34 61.36 56.30
CA ILE A 114 16.11 60.57 56.43
C ILE A 114 16.05 59.49 55.35
N ASP A 115 16.27 59.86 54.09
CA ASP A 115 16.28 58.96 52.93
C ASP A 115 17.30 57.83 53.12
N LYS A 116 18.54 58.16 53.52
CA LYS A 116 19.62 57.18 53.75
C LYS A 116 19.27 56.23 54.90
N LYS A 117 18.71 56.76 56.00
CA LYS A 117 18.31 55.94 57.14
C LYS A 117 17.17 54.99 56.77
N LEU A 118 16.13 55.48 56.09
CA LEU A 118 15.04 54.64 55.56
C LEU A 118 15.58 53.52 54.66
N PHE A 119 16.39 53.87 53.67
CA PHE A 119 16.95 52.88 52.74
C PHE A 119 17.82 51.84 53.46
N SER A 120 18.63 52.25 54.44
CA SER A 120 19.44 51.32 55.24
C SER A 120 18.61 50.33 56.07
N MET A 121 17.41 50.73 56.53
CA MET A 121 16.49 49.84 57.24
C MET A 121 15.86 48.82 56.28
N LEU A 122 15.57 49.23 55.05
CA LEU A 122 15.01 48.34 54.02
C LEU A 122 16.01 47.30 53.52
N LEU A 123 17.29 47.67 53.42
CA LEU A 123 18.37 46.73 53.13
C LEU A 123 18.45 45.60 54.17
N LYS A 124 18.08 45.88 55.43
CA LYS A 124 18.05 44.87 56.50
C LYS A 124 16.76 44.05 56.52
N SER A 125 15.61 44.64 56.18
CA SER A 125 14.32 43.93 56.22
C SER A 125 14.10 42.98 55.05
N ASN A 126 14.81 43.20 53.94
CA ASN A 126 14.82 42.33 52.76
C ASN A 126 13.41 41.99 52.22
N ASN A 127 12.49 42.97 52.24
CA ASN A 127 11.09 42.79 51.91
C ASN A 127 10.66 43.71 50.75
N ALA A 128 10.32 43.12 49.60
CA ALA A 128 9.88 43.85 48.40
C ALA A 128 8.65 44.76 48.66
N LYS A 129 7.69 44.34 49.49
CA LYS A 129 6.52 45.16 49.84
C LYS A 129 6.93 46.39 50.65
N SER A 130 7.84 46.23 51.61
CA SER A 130 8.34 47.38 52.39
C SER A 130 9.12 48.36 51.52
N ILE A 131 9.85 47.88 50.51
CA ILE A 131 10.56 48.75 49.56
C ILE A 131 9.58 49.46 48.62
N GLN A 132 8.53 48.78 48.18
CA GLN A 132 7.43 49.40 47.43
C GLN A 132 6.78 50.53 48.22
N GLU A 133 6.44 50.28 49.49
CA GLU A 133 5.89 51.32 50.38
C GLU A 133 6.83 52.53 50.52
N PHE A 134 8.15 52.33 50.52
CA PHE A 134 9.12 53.43 50.54
C PHE A 134 9.12 54.23 49.25
N ILE A 135 9.07 53.57 48.10
CA ILE A 135 8.98 54.25 46.80
C ILE A 135 7.69 55.09 46.73
N ASP A 136 6.58 54.55 47.24
CA ASP A 136 5.27 55.21 47.20
C ASP A 136 5.18 56.39 48.18
N LYS A 137 5.67 56.23 49.42
CA LYS A 137 5.58 57.26 50.47
C LYS A 137 6.70 58.30 50.42
N CYS A 138 7.80 58.00 49.73
CA CYS A 138 8.95 58.90 49.54
C CYS A 138 9.29 59.07 48.05
N PRO A 139 8.37 59.59 47.22
CA PRO A 139 8.51 59.61 45.76
C PRO A 139 9.70 60.42 45.25
N ASN A 140 10.18 61.39 46.04
CA ASN A 140 11.29 62.30 45.74
C ASN A 140 12.60 61.87 46.42
N THR A 141 12.74 60.62 46.86
CA THR A 141 13.97 60.10 47.48
C THR A 141 15.13 60.00 46.49
N SER A 142 16.36 60.31 46.94
CA SER A 142 17.56 60.13 46.11
C SER A 142 17.88 58.66 45.82
N PHE A 143 17.31 57.72 46.58
CA PHE A 143 17.54 56.28 46.44
C PHE A 143 16.47 55.57 45.58
N LYS A 144 15.66 56.31 44.82
CA LYS A 144 14.51 55.72 44.09
C LYS A 144 14.96 54.63 43.12
N LYS A 145 16.07 54.85 42.42
CA LYS A 145 16.62 53.91 41.44
C LYS A 145 17.13 52.63 42.12
N GLU A 146 17.88 52.78 43.20
CA GLU A 146 18.43 51.67 43.99
C GLU A 146 17.30 50.87 44.66
N ALA A 147 16.28 51.55 45.18
CA ALA A 147 15.10 50.91 45.76
C ALA A 147 14.31 50.11 44.72
N LEU A 148 14.09 50.64 43.51
CA LEU A 148 13.45 49.90 42.42
C LEU A 148 14.26 48.65 42.07
N LEU A 149 15.58 48.76 41.90
CA LEU A 149 16.44 47.61 41.61
C LEU A 149 16.40 46.53 42.71
N LEU A 150 16.42 46.94 43.98
CA LEU A 150 16.36 46.02 45.11
C LEU A 150 14.99 45.32 45.19
N ARG A 151 13.89 46.09 45.04
CA ARG A 151 12.52 45.55 45.02
C ARG A 151 12.37 44.51 43.91
N ASP A 152 12.79 44.86 42.70
CA ASP A 152 12.67 44.01 41.53
C ASP A 152 13.51 42.74 41.68
N SER A 153 14.73 42.86 42.21
CA SER A 153 15.58 41.70 42.51
C SER A 153 14.93 40.76 43.54
N LEU A 154 14.30 41.30 44.59
CA LEU A 154 13.65 40.48 45.61
C LEU A 154 12.36 39.83 45.11
N ALA A 155 11.57 40.56 44.33
CA ALA A 155 10.39 40.02 43.69
C ALA A 155 10.75 38.90 42.71
N TYR A 156 11.81 39.08 41.91
CA TYR A 156 12.32 38.04 41.03
C TYR A 156 12.82 36.83 41.82
N ASN A 157 13.66 37.02 42.86
CA ASN A 157 14.18 35.91 43.67
C ASN A 157 13.06 35.10 44.31
N LYS A 158 11.98 35.77 44.75
CA LYS A 158 10.78 35.09 45.23
C LYS A 158 10.12 34.27 44.13
N ALA A 159 9.90 34.83 42.94
CA ALA A 159 9.35 34.08 41.81
C ALA A 159 10.23 32.87 41.44
N ALA A 160 11.55 33.06 41.40
CA ALA A 160 12.55 32.02 41.14
C ALA A 160 12.54 30.93 42.21
N SER A 161 12.31 31.25 43.49
CA SER A 161 12.19 30.25 44.56
C SER A 161 10.95 29.38 44.43
N PHE A 162 9.83 29.92 43.91
CA PHE A 162 8.66 29.11 43.59
C PHE A 162 8.88 28.27 42.32
N ASN A 163 9.65 28.79 41.37
CA ASN A 163 9.99 28.13 40.12
C ASN A 163 8.77 27.56 39.37
N THR A 164 7.69 28.35 39.28
CA THR A 164 6.47 27.98 38.56
C THR A 164 6.15 28.98 37.45
N ILE A 165 5.44 28.51 36.42
CA ILE A 165 4.94 29.37 35.33
C ILE A 165 4.12 30.54 35.90
N SER A 166 3.21 30.27 36.85
CA SER A 166 2.37 31.30 37.47
C SER A 166 3.18 32.34 38.23
N ALA A 167 4.22 31.94 38.95
CA ALA A 167 5.08 32.87 39.69
C ALA A 167 5.88 33.80 38.76
N PHE A 168 6.46 33.27 37.67
CA PHE A 168 7.15 34.11 36.69
C PHE A 168 6.19 35.00 35.90
N LYS A 169 5.01 34.50 35.51
CA LYS A 169 3.95 35.33 34.88
C LYS A 169 3.54 36.50 35.78
N ALA A 170 3.33 36.23 37.08
CA ALA A 170 3.02 37.28 38.05
C ALA A 170 4.15 38.31 38.15
N PHE A 171 5.41 37.88 38.24
CA PHE A 171 6.55 38.79 38.28
C PHE A 171 6.65 39.67 37.03
N ILE A 172 6.55 39.10 35.83
CA ILE A 172 6.62 39.85 34.56
C ILE A 172 5.47 40.87 34.48
N LYS A 173 4.27 40.49 34.94
CA LYS A 173 3.10 41.36 34.95
C LYS A 173 3.23 42.50 35.96
N ASP A 174 3.67 42.21 37.17
CA ASP A 174 3.71 43.17 38.28
C ASP A 174 4.94 44.10 38.20
N TYR A 175 6.01 43.65 37.52
CA TYR A 175 7.28 44.38 37.40
C TYR A 175 7.79 44.44 35.94
N PRO A 176 7.02 45.01 34.98
CA PRO A 176 7.34 44.94 33.54
C PRO A 176 8.62 45.69 33.13
N ASN A 177 9.11 46.61 33.97
CA ASN A 177 10.32 47.39 33.73
C ASN A 177 11.55 46.85 34.46
N ALA A 178 11.43 45.72 35.17
CA ALA A 178 12.54 45.13 35.90
C ALA A 178 13.60 44.58 34.95
N LYS A 179 14.88 44.71 35.32
CA LYS A 179 16.00 44.16 34.54
C LYS A 179 15.91 42.63 34.39
N GLN A 180 15.23 41.95 35.30
CA GLN A 180 15.08 40.51 35.35
C GLN A 180 13.94 39.98 34.47
N VAL A 181 13.15 40.84 33.79
CA VAL A 181 12.01 40.40 32.96
C VAL A 181 12.45 39.37 31.91
N ASN A 182 13.53 39.64 31.17
CA ASN A 182 14.04 38.71 30.15
C ASN A 182 14.46 37.35 30.76
N LEU A 183 15.07 37.38 31.95
CA LEU A 183 15.48 36.15 32.64
C LEU A 183 14.26 35.37 33.17
N ALA A 184 13.28 36.06 33.74
CA ALA A 184 12.02 35.46 34.17
C ALA A 184 11.25 34.84 32.99
N GLN A 185 11.26 35.52 31.84
CA GLN A 185 10.65 35.05 30.61
C GLN A 185 11.34 33.79 30.09
N SER A 186 12.68 33.75 30.12
CA SER A 186 13.46 32.56 29.76
C SER A 186 13.14 31.37 30.67
N ASN A 187 13.07 31.57 32.00
CA ASN A 187 12.75 30.50 32.94
C ASN A 187 11.31 29.98 32.74
N LEU A 188 10.37 30.89 32.51
CA LEU A 188 8.99 30.56 32.18
C LEU A 188 8.91 29.69 30.93
N TYR A 189 9.60 30.08 29.85
CA TYR A 189 9.64 29.28 28.62
C TYR A 189 10.28 27.92 28.84
N GLN A 190 11.36 27.85 29.61
CA GLN A 190 12.02 26.58 29.91
C GLN A 190 11.12 25.62 30.70
N LEU A 191 10.38 26.12 31.69
CA LEU A 191 9.42 25.30 32.45
C LEU A 191 8.28 24.80 31.58
N ALA A 192 7.71 25.67 30.74
CA ALA A 192 6.67 25.28 29.80
C ALA A 192 7.18 24.23 28.80
N TRP A 193 8.39 24.42 28.28
CA TRP A 193 9.05 23.50 27.36
C TRP A 193 9.31 22.12 27.98
N ASN A 194 9.83 22.08 29.22
CA ASN A 194 10.05 20.83 29.94
C ASN A 194 8.74 20.04 30.12
N SER A 195 7.62 20.73 30.37
CA SER A 195 6.31 20.08 30.45
C SER A 195 5.86 19.50 29.10
N CYS A 196 6.17 20.14 27.99
CA CYS A 196 5.86 19.63 26.65
C CYS A 196 6.68 18.38 26.33
N ILE A 197 7.99 18.43 26.57
CA ILE A 197 8.88 17.27 26.38
C ILE A 197 8.42 16.07 27.22
N SER A 198 8.00 16.29 28.47
CA SER A 198 7.59 15.17 29.34
C SER A 198 6.35 14.42 28.87
N ARG A 199 5.42 15.10 28.17
CA ARG A 199 4.22 14.47 27.61
C ARG A 199 4.48 13.93 26.21
N ASN A 200 5.27 14.68 25.43
CA ASN A 200 5.65 14.35 24.06
C ASN A 200 4.44 14.10 23.14
N GLU A 201 3.47 15.02 23.16
CA GLU A 201 2.22 14.96 22.41
C GLU A 201 2.11 16.17 21.48
N VAL A 202 1.50 15.97 20.30
CA VAL A 202 1.31 17.03 19.28
C VAL A 202 0.57 18.23 19.87
N ASP A 203 -0.60 18.00 20.48
CA ASP A 203 -1.42 19.05 21.12
C ASP A 203 -0.64 19.84 22.17
N GLY A 204 0.26 19.17 22.90
CA GLY A 204 1.12 19.81 23.90
C GLY A 204 2.13 20.78 23.29
N TYR A 205 2.74 20.43 22.16
CA TYR A 205 3.64 21.30 21.43
C TYR A 205 2.90 22.43 20.70
N GLU A 206 1.73 22.16 20.13
CA GLU A 206 0.88 23.19 19.50
C GLU A 206 0.40 24.24 20.52
N ALA A 207 -0.02 23.79 21.70
CA ALA A 207 -0.36 24.68 22.81
C ALA A 207 0.85 25.52 23.27
N PHE A 208 2.07 24.97 23.24
CA PHE A 208 3.28 25.73 23.56
C PHE A 208 3.56 26.84 22.55
N ILE A 209 3.53 26.50 21.25
CA ILE A 209 3.75 27.46 20.15
C ILE A 209 2.73 28.60 20.25
N THR A 210 1.48 28.28 20.54
CA THR A 210 0.39 29.25 20.66
C THR A 210 0.55 30.15 21.88
N ASN A 211 0.81 29.57 23.06
CA ASN A 211 0.86 30.32 24.32
C ASN A 211 2.19 31.07 24.54
N TYR A 212 3.26 30.69 23.83
CA TYR A 212 4.62 31.19 24.05
C TYR A 212 5.32 31.51 22.72
N SER A 213 4.70 32.34 21.88
CA SER A 213 5.18 32.71 20.53
C SER A 213 6.54 33.42 20.47
N GLY A 214 7.08 33.89 21.60
CA GLY A 214 8.43 34.46 21.71
C GLY A 214 9.49 33.48 22.21
N ALA A 215 9.14 32.21 22.44
CA ALA A 215 10.07 31.23 22.99
C ALA A 215 11.10 30.75 21.94
N PRO A 216 12.39 30.64 22.30
CA PRO A 216 13.42 30.13 21.38
C PRO A 216 13.21 28.65 20.99
N GLN A 217 12.37 27.91 21.72
CA GLN A 217 12.10 26.48 21.47
C GLN A 217 11.02 26.23 20.40
N ILE A 218 10.46 27.26 19.75
CA ILE A 218 9.37 27.10 18.76
C ILE A 218 9.76 26.19 17.60
N ASP A 219 10.95 26.36 17.02
CA ASP A 219 11.37 25.54 15.89
C ASP A 219 11.63 24.08 16.30
N SER A 220 12.11 23.87 17.53
CA SER A 220 12.20 22.54 18.13
C SER A 220 10.81 21.91 18.31
N ALA A 221 9.83 22.67 18.80
CA ALA A 221 8.45 22.20 18.97
C ALA A 221 7.84 21.77 17.62
N LYS A 222 7.97 22.60 16.57
CA LYS A 222 7.52 22.27 15.22
C LYS A 222 8.19 21.01 14.68
N SER A 223 9.49 20.87 14.88
CA SER A 223 10.25 19.70 14.44
C SER A 223 9.78 18.41 15.12
N LEU A 224 9.47 18.47 16.42
CA LEU A 224 8.93 17.35 17.18
C LEU A 224 7.50 16.97 16.78
N ILE A 225 6.64 17.96 16.46
CA ILE A 225 5.30 17.69 15.90
C ILE A 225 5.44 16.87 14.60
N VAL A 226 6.31 17.31 13.69
CA VAL A 226 6.56 16.59 12.42
C VAL A 226 7.13 15.19 12.66
N GLU A 227 7.96 14.99 13.71
CA GLU A 227 8.43 13.65 14.10
C GLU A 227 7.30 12.76 14.61
N LEU A 228 6.47 13.23 15.53
CA LEU A 228 5.37 12.45 16.09
C LEU A 228 4.35 12.06 15.02
N GLU A 229 3.99 12.99 14.14
CA GLU A 229 3.05 12.71 13.05
C GLU A 229 3.62 11.72 12.03
N TYR A 230 4.94 11.77 11.78
CA TYR A 230 5.63 10.78 10.95
C TYR A 230 5.59 9.39 11.59
N GLN A 231 5.91 9.28 12.88
CA GLN A 231 5.83 8.00 13.61
C GLN A 231 4.40 7.46 13.64
N HIS A 232 3.40 8.32 13.81
CA HIS A 232 2.01 7.94 13.75
C HIS A 232 1.63 7.39 12.36
N ALA A 233 2.06 8.04 11.28
CA ALA A 233 1.85 7.54 9.93
C ALA A 233 2.51 6.16 9.71
N LEU A 234 3.74 5.97 10.21
CA LEU A 234 4.42 4.67 10.17
C LEU A 234 3.69 3.59 10.98
N ASN A 235 3.10 3.92 12.12
CA ASN A 235 2.36 2.97 12.95
C ASN A 235 1.05 2.52 12.30
N ILE A 236 0.34 3.42 11.61
CA ILE A 236 -0.86 3.05 10.83
C ILE A 236 -0.46 2.23 9.60
N ASN A 237 0.66 2.58 8.96
CA ASN A 237 1.25 1.87 7.82
C ASN A 237 0.29 1.68 6.62
N THR A 238 -0.52 2.70 6.32
CA THR A 238 -1.40 2.72 5.14
C THR A 238 -1.05 3.85 4.19
N ASN A 239 -1.40 3.70 2.91
CA ASN A 239 -1.17 4.73 1.91
C ASN A 239 -1.96 6.01 2.22
N GLU A 240 -3.13 5.90 2.85
CA GLU A 240 -3.94 7.03 3.29
C GLU A 240 -3.24 7.82 4.40
N ALA A 241 -2.66 7.14 5.38
CA ALA A 241 -1.90 7.79 6.45
C ALA A 241 -0.63 8.45 5.90
N PHE A 242 0.08 7.79 4.98
CA PHE A 242 1.25 8.36 4.32
C PHE A 242 0.88 9.59 3.49
N SER A 243 -0.19 9.51 2.69
CA SER A 243 -0.66 10.62 1.85
C SER A 243 -1.08 11.82 2.69
N SER A 244 -1.75 11.58 3.83
CA SER A 244 -2.12 12.64 4.77
C SER A 244 -0.87 13.38 5.28
N PHE A 245 0.15 12.65 5.74
CA PHE A 245 1.42 13.25 6.18
C PHE A 245 2.13 14.02 5.04
N ILE A 246 2.25 13.41 3.86
CA ILE A 246 2.93 14.01 2.70
C ILE A 246 2.23 15.29 2.27
N SER A 247 0.89 15.32 2.29
CA SER A 247 0.12 16.51 1.94
C SER A 247 0.31 17.65 2.94
N LYS A 248 0.47 17.33 4.23
CA LYS A 248 0.70 18.31 5.30
C LYS A 248 2.15 18.82 5.31
N TYR A 249 3.12 17.99 4.94
CA TYR A 249 4.55 18.31 4.95
C TYR A 249 5.27 17.96 3.63
N PRO A 250 4.89 18.53 2.48
CA PRO A 250 5.37 18.08 1.17
C PRO A 250 6.88 18.21 0.97
N ASN A 251 7.52 19.18 1.64
CA ASN A 251 8.96 19.44 1.55
C ASN A 251 9.80 18.81 2.68
N SER A 252 9.20 17.93 3.49
CA SER A 252 9.92 17.24 4.56
C SER A 252 10.69 16.04 4.00
N PRO A 253 11.97 15.81 4.39
CA PRO A 253 12.69 14.58 4.04
C PRO A 253 11.97 13.30 4.46
N LYS A 254 11.10 13.38 5.48
CA LYS A 254 10.24 12.27 5.92
C LYS A 254 9.17 11.92 4.90
N SER A 255 8.71 12.89 4.11
CA SER A 255 7.76 12.64 3.02
C SER A 255 8.40 11.77 1.94
N ASP A 256 9.67 12.00 1.60
CA ASP A 256 10.41 11.13 0.68
C ASP A 256 10.55 9.69 1.23
N LEU A 257 10.73 9.54 2.54
CA LEU A 257 10.78 8.23 3.20
C LEU A 257 9.41 7.52 3.14
N LEU A 258 8.31 8.22 3.39
CA LEU A 258 6.97 7.65 3.30
C LEU A 258 6.57 7.33 1.85
N ILE A 259 7.00 8.10 0.86
CA ILE A 259 6.79 7.78 -0.56
C ILE A 259 7.45 6.43 -0.88
N LYS A 260 8.71 6.23 -0.48
CA LYS A 260 9.42 4.95 -0.66
C LYS A 260 8.72 3.81 0.08
N LYS A 261 8.27 4.05 1.31
CA LYS A 261 7.55 3.04 2.10
C LYS A 261 6.20 2.66 1.48
N GLY A 262 5.45 3.64 0.98
CA GLY A 262 4.19 3.43 0.25
C GLY A 262 4.40 2.62 -1.03
N GLU A 263 5.46 2.92 -1.78
CA GLU A 263 5.86 2.15 -2.97
C GLU A 263 6.19 0.69 -2.60
N GLU A 264 6.95 0.46 -1.53
CA GLU A 264 7.25 -0.88 -1.01
C GLU A 264 5.98 -1.65 -0.64
N ASN A 265 5.06 -1.02 0.11
CA ASN A 265 3.80 -1.64 0.51
C ASN A 265 2.92 -1.97 -0.71
N ALA A 266 2.83 -1.05 -1.68
CA ALA A 266 2.07 -1.25 -2.90
C ALA A 266 2.66 -2.40 -3.74
N PHE A 267 3.97 -2.49 -3.83
CA PHE A 267 4.65 -3.59 -4.51
C PHE A 267 4.41 -4.94 -3.80
N ASN A 268 4.48 -4.97 -2.47
CA ASN A 268 4.17 -6.18 -1.71
C ASN A 268 2.72 -6.65 -1.93
N ASN A 269 1.77 -5.72 -2.12
CA ASN A 269 0.41 -6.05 -2.48
C ASN A 269 0.32 -6.66 -3.88
N VAL A 270 1.09 -6.18 -4.86
CA VAL A 270 1.20 -6.82 -6.18
C VAL A 270 1.63 -8.27 -6.03
N LEU A 271 2.71 -8.53 -5.29
CA LEU A 271 3.25 -9.88 -5.07
C LEU A 271 2.29 -10.79 -4.29
N LYS A 272 1.50 -10.23 -3.36
CA LYS A 272 0.60 -11.01 -2.51
C LYS A 272 -0.68 -11.43 -3.23
N PHE A 273 -1.25 -10.52 -4.02
CA PHE A 273 -2.58 -10.71 -4.59
C PHE A 273 -2.56 -11.10 -6.07
N GLU A 274 -1.56 -10.64 -6.83
CA GLU A 274 -1.37 -10.99 -8.24
C GLU A 274 -2.65 -10.86 -9.08
N VAL A 275 -3.30 -9.69 -9.02
CA VAL A 275 -4.46 -9.37 -9.87
C VAL A 275 -4.22 -8.10 -10.68
N ILE A 276 -4.72 -8.07 -11.92
CA ILE A 276 -4.52 -6.98 -12.88
C ILE A 276 -4.88 -5.59 -12.30
N PRO A 277 -6.01 -5.39 -11.60
CA PRO A 277 -6.35 -4.07 -11.04
C PRO A 277 -5.32 -3.55 -10.03
N ILE A 278 -4.70 -4.43 -9.23
CA ILE A 278 -3.67 -4.04 -8.26
C ILE A 278 -2.37 -3.66 -8.98
N CYS A 279 -2.02 -4.41 -10.04
CA CYS A 279 -0.87 -4.08 -10.87
C CYS A 279 -1.04 -2.71 -11.55
N ASN A 280 -2.20 -2.46 -12.15
CA ASN A 280 -2.52 -1.18 -12.80
C ASN A 280 -2.47 -0.03 -11.79
N LYS A 281 -3.06 -0.20 -10.61
CA LYS A 281 -2.97 0.81 -9.54
C LYS A 281 -1.52 1.14 -9.17
N PHE A 282 -0.63 0.15 -9.11
CA PHE A 282 0.80 0.40 -8.87
C PHE A 282 1.44 1.18 -10.01
N ILE A 283 1.21 0.76 -11.26
CA ILE A 283 1.77 1.40 -12.47
C ILE A 283 1.36 2.87 -12.55
N ASP A 284 0.08 3.16 -12.29
CA ASP A 284 -0.48 4.51 -12.34
C ASP A 284 0.05 5.40 -11.21
N THR A 285 0.21 4.83 -10.01
CA THR A 285 0.65 5.58 -8.82
C THR A 285 2.16 5.82 -8.83
N TYR A 286 2.95 4.88 -9.36
CA TYR A 286 4.42 4.90 -9.30
C TYR A 286 5.08 4.75 -10.69
N PRO A 287 4.79 5.64 -11.66
CA PRO A 287 5.27 5.50 -13.05
C PRO A 287 6.80 5.66 -13.22
N LYS A 288 7.51 6.08 -12.17
CA LYS A 288 8.98 6.21 -12.14
C LYS A 288 9.66 5.17 -11.26
N SER A 289 8.91 4.20 -10.73
CA SER A 289 9.44 3.12 -9.89
C SER A 289 10.47 2.28 -10.66
N LYS A 290 11.56 1.89 -10.00
CA LYS A 290 12.50 0.89 -10.54
C LYS A 290 11.88 -0.51 -10.65
N LYS A 291 10.77 -0.76 -9.97
CA LYS A 291 10.02 -2.03 -9.96
C LYS A 291 8.95 -2.08 -11.05
N LEU A 292 8.78 -1.01 -11.83
CA LEU A 292 7.73 -0.89 -12.83
C LEU A 292 7.75 -2.04 -13.84
N TRP A 293 8.94 -2.37 -14.35
CA TRP A 293 9.14 -3.50 -15.27
C TRP A 293 8.65 -4.83 -14.70
N GLU A 294 8.93 -5.10 -13.42
CA GLU A 294 8.54 -6.34 -12.76
C GLU A 294 7.02 -6.42 -12.61
N VAL A 295 6.37 -5.33 -12.21
CA VAL A 295 4.90 -5.26 -12.09
C VAL A 295 4.22 -5.40 -13.45
N VAL A 296 4.75 -4.77 -14.50
CA VAL A 296 4.25 -4.94 -15.88
C VAL A 296 4.34 -6.40 -16.31
N LYS A 297 5.47 -7.07 -16.04
CA LYS A 297 5.64 -8.49 -16.36
C LYS A 297 4.63 -9.38 -15.62
N ILE A 298 4.35 -9.11 -14.34
CA ILE A 298 3.33 -9.84 -13.58
C ILE A 298 1.95 -9.63 -14.21
N ARG A 299 1.55 -8.37 -14.45
CA ARG A 299 0.28 -8.01 -15.10
C ARG A 299 0.08 -8.74 -16.42
N ASP A 300 1.08 -8.67 -17.30
CA ASP A 300 1.00 -9.26 -18.64
C ASP A 300 0.95 -10.79 -18.57
N SER A 301 1.62 -11.40 -17.59
CA SER A 301 1.53 -12.84 -17.34
C SER A 301 0.12 -13.26 -16.89
N LEU A 302 -0.51 -12.48 -16.02
CA LEU A 302 -1.89 -12.72 -15.56
C LEU A 302 -2.89 -12.61 -16.71
N ALA A 303 -2.80 -11.55 -17.51
CA ALA A 303 -3.63 -11.36 -18.68
C ALA A 303 -3.44 -12.50 -19.70
N PHE A 304 -2.21 -12.99 -19.86
CA PHE A 304 -1.94 -14.13 -20.74
C PHE A 304 -2.59 -15.43 -20.26
N VAL A 305 -2.63 -15.67 -18.94
CA VAL A 305 -3.32 -16.83 -18.35
C VAL A 305 -4.82 -16.76 -18.63
N GLU A 306 -5.43 -15.59 -18.51
CA GLU A 306 -6.86 -15.38 -18.82
C GLU A 306 -7.17 -15.73 -20.28
N VAL A 307 -6.39 -15.24 -21.24
CA VAL A 307 -6.63 -15.54 -22.66
C VAL A 307 -6.32 -17.00 -23.02
N LYS A 308 -5.39 -17.65 -22.32
CA LYS A 308 -5.16 -19.10 -22.47
C LYS A 308 -6.34 -19.92 -21.96
N LEU A 309 -7.08 -19.44 -20.96
CA LEU A 309 -8.30 -20.10 -20.49
C LEU A 309 -9.47 -19.93 -21.49
N ILE A 310 -9.57 -18.76 -22.12
CA ILE A 310 -10.59 -18.49 -23.16
C ILE A 310 -10.27 -19.26 -24.44
N ASN A 311 -9.00 -19.26 -24.85
CA ASN A 311 -8.44 -20.02 -25.96
C ASN A 311 -9.15 -19.81 -27.32
N THR A 312 -9.40 -18.54 -27.68
CA THR A 312 -9.92 -18.17 -29.00
C THR A 312 -8.98 -17.18 -29.69
N ASN A 313 -9.08 -17.06 -31.02
CA ASN A 313 -8.26 -16.10 -31.77
C ASN A 313 -8.55 -14.67 -31.35
N GLU A 314 -9.82 -14.32 -31.11
CA GLU A 314 -10.22 -13.00 -30.66
C GLU A 314 -9.58 -12.66 -29.31
N ALA A 315 -9.53 -13.61 -28.37
CA ALA A 315 -8.88 -13.40 -27.08
C ALA A 315 -7.36 -13.19 -27.22
N TYR A 316 -6.70 -13.95 -28.10
CA TYR A 316 -5.28 -13.77 -28.37
C TYR A 316 -4.99 -12.44 -29.11
N GLU A 317 -5.85 -12.02 -30.05
CA GLU A 317 -5.77 -10.73 -30.72
C GLU A 317 -5.91 -9.56 -29.74
N ASP A 318 -6.91 -9.61 -28.84
CA ASP A 318 -7.12 -8.60 -27.79
C ASP A 318 -5.92 -8.51 -26.85
N PHE A 319 -5.31 -9.65 -26.48
CA PHE A 319 -4.08 -9.66 -25.68
C PHE A 319 -2.91 -9.00 -26.41
N LEU A 320 -2.69 -9.35 -27.69
CA LEU A 320 -1.62 -8.77 -28.51
C LEU A 320 -1.81 -7.26 -28.71
N PHE A 321 -3.05 -6.81 -28.85
CA PHE A 321 -3.39 -5.39 -28.96
C PHE A 321 -3.17 -4.63 -27.64
N THR A 322 -3.62 -5.20 -26.53
CA THR A 322 -3.59 -4.54 -25.21
C THR A 322 -2.19 -4.57 -24.58
N TYR A 323 -1.42 -5.63 -24.85
CA TYR A 323 -0.09 -5.88 -24.27
C TYR A 323 0.97 -6.15 -25.35
N PRO A 324 1.21 -5.22 -26.29
CA PRO A 324 2.06 -5.46 -27.47
C PRO A 324 3.55 -5.68 -27.14
N ASN A 325 3.96 -5.33 -25.93
CA ASN A 325 5.33 -5.50 -25.44
C ASN A 325 5.48 -6.63 -24.42
N ALA A 326 4.43 -7.45 -24.22
CA ALA A 326 4.48 -8.58 -23.30
C ALA A 326 5.50 -9.62 -23.77
N VAL A 327 6.20 -10.25 -22.82
CA VAL A 327 7.16 -11.34 -23.12
C VAL A 327 6.45 -12.55 -23.77
N GLN A 328 5.14 -12.67 -23.54
CA GLN A 328 4.29 -13.75 -24.03
C GLN A 328 3.85 -13.57 -25.49
N VAL A 329 4.13 -12.44 -26.15
CA VAL A 329 3.73 -12.17 -27.54
C VAL A 329 4.09 -13.33 -28.51
N PRO A 330 5.33 -13.88 -28.53
CA PRO A 330 5.66 -14.99 -29.42
C PRO A 330 4.84 -16.26 -29.13
N LEU A 331 4.54 -16.54 -27.86
CA LEU A 331 3.75 -17.70 -27.46
C LEU A 331 2.26 -17.49 -27.78
N ALA A 332 1.72 -16.29 -27.58
CA ALA A 332 0.36 -15.94 -27.98
C ALA A 332 0.17 -16.12 -29.50
N LEU A 333 1.13 -15.67 -30.31
CA LEU A 333 1.15 -15.91 -31.76
C LEU A 333 1.23 -17.40 -32.14
N SER A 334 2.01 -18.19 -31.40
CA SER A 334 2.07 -19.65 -31.58
C SER A 334 0.74 -20.33 -31.27
N LEU A 335 0.11 -20.00 -30.15
CA LEU A 335 -1.18 -20.59 -29.77
C LEU A 335 -2.32 -20.15 -30.71
N MET A 336 -2.27 -18.90 -31.17
CA MET A 336 -3.16 -18.38 -32.22
C MET A 336 -2.94 -19.07 -33.57
N THR A 337 -1.74 -19.58 -33.87
CA THR A 337 -1.49 -20.38 -35.08
C THR A 337 -1.82 -21.86 -34.90
N GLU A 338 -1.74 -22.40 -33.68
CA GLU A 338 -2.21 -23.75 -33.35
C GLU A 338 -3.73 -23.89 -33.44
N SER A 339 -4.49 -22.82 -33.18
CA SER A 339 -5.94 -22.76 -33.44
C SER A 339 -6.31 -22.94 -34.92
N MET A 340 -5.32 -22.86 -35.83
CA MET A 340 -5.53 -23.12 -37.24
C MET A 340 -5.81 -24.59 -37.52
N TYR A 341 -5.33 -25.56 -36.72
CA TYR A 341 -5.46 -27.00 -37.00
C TYR A 341 -6.76 -27.60 -36.43
N SER A 342 -7.36 -28.55 -37.14
CA SER A 342 -8.52 -29.29 -36.63
C SER A 342 -8.14 -30.19 -35.44
N ARG A 343 -9.11 -30.52 -34.59
CA ARG A 343 -8.91 -31.45 -33.45
C ARG A 343 -8.34 -32.81 -33.90
N ALA A 344 -8.69 -33.27 -35.10
CA ALA A 344 -8.17 -34.50 -35.68
C ALA A 344 -6.68 -34.40 -36.06
N GLU A 345 -6.25 -33.27 -36.62
CA GLU A 345 -4.83 -33.01 -36.93
C GLU A 345 -3.99 -32.95 -35.65
N ILE A 346 -4.51 -32.29 -34.61
CA ILE A 346 -3.86 -32.24 -33.29
C ILE A 346 -3.69 -33.65 -32.71
N ASN A 347 -4.74 -34.48 -32.73
CA ASN A 347 -4.65 -35.85 -32.24
C ASN A 347 -3.59 -36.68 -32.99
N LYS A 348 -3.45 -36.50 -34.31
CA LYS A 348 -2.40 -37.14 -35.11
C LYS A 348 -1.00 -36.67 -34.70
N MET A 349 -0.83 -35.37 -34.45
CA MET A 349 0.44 -34.82 -33.96
C MET A 349 0.80 -35.32 -32.55
N ILE A 350 -0.19 -35.44 -31.65
CA ILE A 350 0.00 -36.00 -30.30
C ILE A 350 0.45 -37.47 -30.41
N ALA A 351 -0.19 -38.28 -31.26
CA ALA A 351 0.21 -39.67 -31.46
C ALA A 351 1.66 -39.79 -31.97
N LYS A 352 2.03 -38.99 -32.97
CA LYS A 352 3.40 -38.88 -33.49
C LYS A 352 4.39 -38.46 -32.40
N THR A 353 4.02 -37.46 -31.60
CA THR A 353 4.83 -36.96 -30.48
C THR A 353 5.03 -38.03 -29.42
N ASN A 354 4.01 -38.82 -29.07
CA ASN A 354 4.13 -39.91 -28.11
C ASN A 354 5.12 -40.98 -28.57
N ILE A 355 5.17 -41.30 -29.86
CA ILE A 355 6.20 -42.19 -30.42
C ILE A 355 7.59 -41.57 -30.28
N LYS A 356 7.72 -40.29 -30.63
CA LYS A 356 8.98 -39.54 -30.57
C LYS A 356 9.51 -39.41 -29.14
N THR A 357 8.69 -38.96 -28.18
CA THR A 357 9.11 -38.70 -26.79
C THR A 357 9.46 -39.97 -26.03
N ASN A 358 8.83 -41.10 -26.36
CA ASN A 358 9.20 -42.42 -25.82
C ASN A 358 10.36 -43.06 -26.58
N ASN A 359 10.98 -42.36 -27.54
CA ASN A 359 12.07 -42.85 -28.38
C ASN A 359 11.74 -44.20 -29.05
N ILE A 360 10.48 -44.43 -29.42
CA ILE A 360 10.04 -45.72 -29.97
C ILE A 360 10.61 -45.88 -31.39
N LYS A 361 11.38 -46.94 -31.58
CA LYS A 361 11.94 -47.38 -32.87
C LYS A 361 10.99 -48.32 -33.59
N SER A 362 10.43 -49.29 -32.85
CA SER A 362 9.54 -50.31 -33.40
C SER A 362 8.45 -50.71 -32.41
N VAL A 363 7.34 -51.20 -32.93
CA VAL A 363 6.32 -51.91 -32.15
C VAL A 363 6.15 -53.30 -32.74
N ILE A 364 6.32 -54.34 -31.93
CA ILE A 364 6.07 -55.74 -32.29
C ILE A 364 4.73 -56.13 -31.71
N ILE A 365 3.87 -56.72 -32.55
CA ILE A 365 2.57 -57.22 -32.17
C ILE A 365 2.66 -58.74 -32.18
N TYR A 366 2.43 -59.34 -31.03
CA TYR A 366 2.37 -60.79 -30.88
C TYR A 366 0.93 -61.25 -30.81
N ARG A 367 0.62 -62.33 -31.53
CA ARG A 367 -0.67 -63.01 -31.49
C ARG A 367 -0.58 -64.30 -30.69
N SER A 368 -1.54 -64.52 -29.81
CA SER A 368 -1.74 -65.78 -29.09
C SER A 368 -3.21 -66.22 -29.19
N GLU A 369 -3.41 -67.51 -29.41
CA GLU A 369 -4.73 -68.15 -29.32
C GLU A 369 -4.97 -68.50 -27.84
N ASP A 370 -6.08 -68.04 -27.27
CA ASP A 370 -6.49 -68.09 -25.85
C ASP A 370 -5.86 -67.07 -24.89
N LYS A 371 -6.58 -66.82 -23.77
CA LYS A 371 -6.21 -65.82 -22.74
C LYS A 371 -4.89 -66.14 -22.02
N ASP A 372 -4.44 -67.40 -22.06
CA ASP A 372 -3.35 -67.93 -21.23
C ASP A 372 -2.46 -68.95 -21.99
N SER A 373 -2.08 -68.67 -23.24
CA SER A 373 -1.13 -69.52 -23.98
C SER A 373 0.31 -68.96 -23.95
N SER A 374 1.25 -69.86 -23.68
CA SER A 374 2.71 -69.58 -23.65
C SER A 374 3.34 -69.49 -25.06
N ILE A 375 2.54 -69.72 -26.11
CA ILE A 375 2.97 -69.70 -27.50
C ILE A 375 2.49 -68.40 -28.14
N ARG A 376 3.43 -67.55 -28.54
CA ARG A 376 3.18 -66.26 -29.19
C ARG A 376 3.87 -66.24 -30.55
N ALA A 377 3.11 -65.93 -31.61
CA ALA A 377 3.67 -65.69 -32.95
C ALA A 377 3.76 -64.19 -33.20
N ILE A 378 4.80 -63.73 -33.91
CA ILE A 378 4.84 -62.35 -34.39
C ILE A 378 3.76 -62.21 -35.48
N GLU A 379 2.83 -61.29 -35.29
CA GLU A 379 1.81 -60.99 -36.28
C GLU A 379 2.22 -59.80 -37.13
N SER A 380 2.77 -58.75 -36.49
CA SER A 380 3.18 -57.55 -37.19
C SER A 380 4.34 -56.83 -36.50
N ARG A 381 5.18 -56.15 -37.30
CA ARG A 381 6.22 -55.22 -36.82
C ARG A 381 6.08 -53.87 -37.51
N LYS A 382 5.81 -52.83 -36.72
CA LYS A 382 5.77 -51.42 -37.15
C LYS A 382 7.09 -50.74 -36.82
N LYS A 383 7.62 -49.91 -37.73
CA LYS A 383 8.85 -49.11 -37.53
C LYS A 383 8.57 -47.63 -37.69
N TYR A 384 9.28 -46.83 -36.92
CA TYR A 384 9.09 -45.38 -36.87
C TYR A 384 10.39 -44.61 -37.13
N ASP A 385 10.28 -43.41 -37.72
CA ASP A 385 11.38 -42.46 -37.92
C ASP A 385 11.61 -41.53 -36.72
N VAL A 386 12.66 -40.70 -36.78
CA VAL A 386 13.02 -39.75 -35.71
C VAL A 386 11.96 -38.71 -35.40
N PHE A 387 11.02 -38.49 -36.32
CA PHE A 387 9.91 -37.58 -36.14
C PHE A 387 8.69 -38.26 -35.51
N GLY A 388 8.68 -39.60 -35.41
CA GLY A 388 7.58 -40.40 -34.88
C GLY A 388 6.60 -40.89 -35.95
N ASN A 389 6.91 -40.74 -37.24
CA ASN A 389 6.09 -41.26 -38.32
C ASN A 389 6.32 -42.76 -38.50
N MET A 390 5.26 -43.53 -38.75
CA MET A 390 5.39 -44.94 -39.13
C MET A 390 5.91 -45.03 -40.57
N ILE A 391 7.08 -45.61 -40.76
CA ILE A 391 7.76 -45.73 -42.06
C ILE A 391 7.62 -47.11 -42.69
N SER A 392 7.36 -48.14 -41.89
CA SER A 392 7.05 -49.48 -42.40
C SER A 392 6.20 -50.30 -41.44
N GLU A 393 5.38 -51.18 -41.98
CA GLU A 393 4.67 -52.24 -41.25
C GLU A 393 4.88 -53.57 -41.98
N LYS A 394 5.35 -54.59 -41.27
CA LYS A 394 5.53 -55.95 -41.81
C LYS A 394 4.56 -56.89 -41.12
N GLU A 395 3.65 -57.50 -41.88
CA GLU A 395 2.69 -58.49 -41.40
C GLU A 395 3.17 -59.91 -41.78
N GLU A 396 3.21 -60.81 -40.81
CA GLU A 396 3.53 -62.23 -41.01
C GLU A 396 2.24 -63.03 -41.20
N ILE A 397 1.76 -63.11 -42.45
CA ILE A 397 0.50 -63.78 -42.79
C ILE A 397 0.65 -65.30 -42.74
N SER A 398 1.76 -65.82 -43.24
CA SER A 398 2.13 -67.23 -43.14
C SER A 398 3.65 -67.39 -43.38
N PRO A 399 4.24 -68.56 -43.10
CA PRO A 399 5.66 -68.80 -43.43
C PRO A 399 6.02 -68.57 -44.91
N LYS A 400 5.04 -68.62 -45.82
CA LYS A 400 5.20 -68.45 -47.27
C LYS A 400 4.69 -67.10 -47.81
N THR A 401 4.05 -66.30 -46.98
CA THR A 401 3.40 -65.05 -47.41
C THR A 401 3.82 -63.91 -46.49
N LYS A 402 4.60 -62.97 -47.04
CA LYS A 402 5.04 -61.77 -46.34
C LYS A 402 4.39 -60.55 -46.97
N LYS A 403 3.81 -59.71 -46.13
CA LYS A 403 3.27 -58.42 -46.55
C LYS A 403 4.03 -57.30 -45.85
N GLU A 404 4.53 -56.34 -46.61
CA GLU A 404 5.22 -55.16 -46.08
C GLU A 404 4.58 -53.91 -46.66
N THR A 405 4.17 -52.98 -45.81
CA THR A 405 3.72 -51.65 -46.22
C THR A 405 4.80 -50.63 -45.89
N LYS A 406 5.18 -49.78 -46.83
CA LYS A 406 6.12 -48.67 -46.64
C LYS A 406 5.42 -47.32 -46.82
N TYR A 407 5.80 -46.36 -45.99
CA TYR A 407 5.25 -45.01 -45.96
C TYR A 407 6.37 -44.00 -46.22
N ILE A 408 6.23 -43.21 -47.28
CA ILE A 408 7.23 -42.23 -47.72
C ILE A 408 6.68 -40.83 -47.44
N PHE A 409 7.38 -40.08 -46.62
CA PHE A 409 7.04 -38.70 -46.29
C PHE A 409 7.88 -37.71 -47.12
N ASP A 410 7.48 -36.44 -47.14
CA ASP A 410 8.30 -35.35 -47.66
C ASP A 410 9.56 -35.11 -46.82
N ASP A 411 10.47 -34.26 -47.29
CA ASP A 411 11.75 -33.98 -46.62
C ASP A 411 11.57 -33.37 -45.22
N ALA A 412 10.43 -32.70 -44.97
CA ALA A 412 10.03 -32.19 -43.66
C ALA A 412 9.48 -33.29 -42.73
N GLY A 413 9.07 -34.44 -43.27
CA GLY A 413 8.48 -35.55 -42.53
C GLY A 413 7.04 -35.29 -42.09
N ASP A 414 6.32 -34.37 -42.75
CA ASP A 414 4.99 -33.90 -42.36
C ASP A 414 3.88 -34.44 -43.26
N LYS A 415 4.15 -34.57 -44.56
CA LYS A 415 3.17 -35.04 -45.55
C LYS A 415 3.54 -36.43 -46.04
N LEU A 416 2.58 -37.36 -46.01
CA LEU A 416 2.74 -38.70 -46.57
C LEU A 416 2.58 -38.58 -48.10
N ILE A 417 3.66 -38.75 -48.85
CA ILE A 417 3.65 -38.60 -50.31
C ILE A 417 3.25 -39.90 -50.99
N LYS A 418 3.74 -41.05 -50.50
CA LYS A 418 3.42 -42.36 -51.06
C LYS A 418 3.24 -43.43 -49.99
N LYS A 419 2.32 -44.35 -50.24
CA LYS A 419 2.16 -45.62 -49.51
C LYS A 419 2.32 -46.77 -50.50
N MET A 420 3.15 -47.74 -50.18
CA MET A 420 3.41 -48.91 -51.02
C MET A 420 3.22 -50.19 -50.22
N THR A 421 2.29 -51.05 -50.64
CA THR A 421 2.09 -52.38 -50.08
C THR A 421 2.81 -53.40 -50.97
N PHE A 422 3.67 -54.22 -50.38
CA PHE A 422 4.40 -55.29 -51.03
C PHE A 422 3.85 -56.64 -50.58
N LEU A 423 3.62 -57.55 -51.53
CA LEU A 423 3.28 -58.94 -51.28
C LEU A 423 4.40 -59.81 -51.87
N ASN A 424 5.10 -60.56 -51.01
CA ASN A 424 6.27 -61.37 -51.40
C ASN A 424 7.27 -60.56 -52.24
N ASP A 425 7.67 -59.39 -51.73
CA ASP A 425 8.62 -58.45 -52.31
C ASP A 425 8.19 -57.78 -53.64
N LYS A 426 6.97 -58.02 -54.12
CA LYS A 426 6.38 -57.32 -55.29
C LYS A 426 5.39 -56.27 -54.83
N ILE A 427 5.41 -55.09 -55.47
CA ILE A 427 4.43 -54.02 -55.19
C ILE A 427 3.03 -54.54 -55.57
N GLN A 428 2.21 -54.76 -54.56
CA GLN A 428 0.82 -55.13 -54.67
C GLN A 428 -0.06 -53.91 -54.89
N GLU A 429 0.16 -52.85 -54.10
CA GLU A 429 -0.64 -51.63 -54.10
C GLU A 429 0.25 -50.40 -53.97
N LEU A 430 -0.12 -49.34 -54.67
CA LEU A 430 0.50 -48.02 -54.59
C LEU A 430 -0.59 -46.98 -54.32
N THR A 431 -0.33 -46.04 -53.41
CA THR A 431 -1.18 -44.87 -53.20
C THR A 431 -0.32 -43.62 -53.18
N GLU A 432 -0.70 -42.63 -53.98
CA GLU A 432 -0.08 -41.31 -54.03
C GLU A 432 -1.04 -40.25 -53.51
N PHE A 433 -0.51 -39.25 -52.80
CA PHE A 433 -1.30 -38.27 -52.06
C PHE A 433 -1.01 -36.86 -52.56
N GLU A 434 -2.06 -36.07 -52.78
CA GLU A 434 -1.95 -34.66 -53.14
C GLU A 434 -2.51 -33.77 -52.02
N TYR A 435 -1.93 -32.58 -51.87
CA TYR A 435 -2.22 -31.66 -50.78
C TYR A 435 -2.52 -30.27 -51.31
N ASP A 436 -3.41 -29.54 -50.64
CA ASP A 436 -3.64 -28.13 -50.93
C ASP A 436 -2.53 -27.22 -50.35
N ILE A 437 -2.67 -25.91 -50.56
CA ILE A 437 -1.74 -24.89 -50.04
C ILE A 437 -1.71 -24.82 -48.51
N LYS A 438 -2.75 -25.31 -47.82
CA LYS A 438 -2.85 -25.37 -46.36
C LYS A 438 -2.24 -26.68 -45.80
N GLY A 439 -1.82 -27.59 -46.69
CA GLY A 439 -1.24 -28.87 -46.33
C GLY A 439 -2.28 -29.96 -46.00
N LEU A 440 -3.54 -29.79 -46.40
CA LEU A 440 -4.60 -30.79 -46.25
C LEU A 440 -4.59 -31.75 -47.44
N ASN A 441 -4.72 -33.05 -47.18
CA ASN A 441 -4.79 -34.04 -48.27
C ASN A 441 -6.12 -33.88 -49.01
N ILE A 442 -6.09 -33.55 -50.29
CA ILE A 442 -7.31 -33.32 -51.09
C ILE A 442 -7.61 -34.47 -52.05
N LEU A 443 -6.60 -35.27 -52.39
CA LEU A 443 -6.72 -36.40 -53.30
C LEU A 443 -5.79 -37.53 -52.85
N SER A 444 -6.28 -38.77 -52.94
CA SER A 444 -5.47 -39.98 -52.84
C SER A 444 -5.73 -40.87 -54.06
N ASN A 445 -4.70 -41.15 -54.84
CA ASN A 445 -4.77 -41.99 -56.04
C ASN A 445 -4.25 -43.39 -55.70
N TYR A 446 -5.14 -44.35 -55.62
CA TYR A 446 -4.86 -45.75 -55.32
C TYR A 446 -4.77 -46.58 -56.61
N GLN A 447 -3.77 -47.44 -56.71
CA GLN A 447 -3.59 -48.37 -57.82
C GLN A 447 -3.15 -49.75 -57.32
N CYS A 448 -3.82 -50.81 -57.76
CA CYS A 448 -3.32 -52.18 -57.60
C CYS A 448 -2.35 -52.51 -58.76
N GLN A 449 -1.15 -53.00 -58.42
CA GLN A 449 -0.09 -53.35 -59.37
C GLN A 449 0.23 -54.86 -59.42
N PHE A 450 -0.21 -55.65 -58.43
CA PHE A 450 0.02 -57.10 -58.40
C PHE A 450 -1.03 -57.84 -57.56
N ASN A 451 -1.54 -58.98 -58.05
CA ASN A 451 -2.36 -59.92 -57.27
C ASN A 451 -3.52 -59.28 -56.47
N CYS A 452 -4.35 -58.49 -57.15
CA CYS A 452 -5.65 -58.03 -56.63
C CYS A 452 -6.70 -58.08 -57.74
N ASP A 453 -7.98 -58.20 -57.34
CA ASP A 453 -9.12 -58.37 -58.25
C ASP A 453 -9.29 -57.22 -59.26
N ASN A 454 -8.72 -56.05 -58.96
CA ASN A 454 -8.78 -54.84 -59.78
C ASN A 454 -7.40 -54.43 -60.33
N TYR A 455 -6.59 -55.41 -60.73
CA TYR A 455 -5.24 -55.20 -61.29
C TYR A 455 -5.20 -54.09 -62.35
N GLY A 456 -4.29 -53.12 -62.18
CA GLY A 456 -4.05 -52.02 -63.12
C GLY A 456 -5.05 -50.86 -63.05
N LYS A 457 -6.16 -51.00 -62.32
CA LYS A 457 -7.18 -49.96 -62.19
C LYS A 457 -6.79 -48.93 -61.12
N ILE A 458 -7.10 -47.67 -61.41
CA ILE A 458 -6.88 -46.53 -60.50
C ILE A 458 -8.21 -46.13 -59.85
N TYR A 459 -8.18 -45.91 -58.55
CA TYR A 459 -9.28 -45.42 -57.73
C TYR A 459 -8.83 -44.13 -57.07
N ASN A 460 -9.74 -43.17 -56.95
CA ASN A 460 -9.41 -41.86 -56.42
C ASN A 460 -10.31 -41.55 -55.22
N ASP A 461 -9.71 -41.14 -54.11
CA ASP A 461 -10.42 -40.62 -52.95
C ASP A 461 -10.29 -39.10 -52.93
N THR A 462 -11.39 -38.38 -53.04
CA THR A 462 -11.42 -36.91 -52.92
C THR A 462 -11.85 -36.49 -51.53
N LEU A 463 -11.13 -35.56 -50.91
CA LEU A 463 -11.38 -35.09 -49.56
C LEU A 463 -11.79 -33.61 -49.56
N LYS A 464 -12.74 -33.24 -48.70
CA LYS A 464 -13.20 -31.85 -48.53
C LYS A 464 -13.19 -31.46 -47.07
N TYR A 465 -12.84 -30.21 -46.80
CA TYR A 465 -12.69 -29.67 -45.46
C TYR A 465 -13.51 -28.40 -45.26
N ASP A 466 -13.87 -28.09 -44.02
CA ASP A 466 -14.42 -26.77 -43.66
C ASP A 466 -13.30 -25.73 -43.47
N GLU A 467 -13.68 -24.49 -43.14
CA GLU A 467 -12.73 -23.41 -42.87
C GLU A 467 -11.87 -23.65 -41.62
N LYS A 468 -12.37 -24.46 -40.68
CA LYS A 468 -11.67 -24.92 -39.47
C LYS A 468 -10.82 -26.17 -39.73
N ARG A 469 -10.65 -26.57 -41.00
CA ARG A 469 -9.89 -27.74 -41.47
C ARG A 469 -10.42 -29.10 -40.98
N ASN A 470 -11.68 -29.17 -40.53
CA ASN A 470 -12.31 -30.44 -40.24
C ASN A 470 -12.66 -31.14 -41.56
N LEU A 471 -12.35 -32.44 -41.67
CA LEU A 471 -12.70 -33.24 -42.85
C LEU A 471 -14.22 -33.38 -42.92
N LEU A 472 -14.89 -32.75 -43.88
CA LEU A 472 -16.33 -32.83 -44.06
C LEU A 472 -16.76 -34.07 -44.85
N SER A 473 -15.96 -34.48 -45.83
CA SER A 473 -16.26 -35.67 -46.62
C SER A 473 -15.03 -36.32 -47.24
N SER A 474 -15.05 -37.64 -47.36
CA SER A 474 -14.15 -38.44 -48.20
C SER A 474 -14.99 -39.25 -49.18
N VAL A 475 -14.73 -39.14 -50.47
CA VAL A 475 -15.50 -39.82 -51.52
C VAL A 475 -14.59 -40.61 -52.44
N LYS A 476 -14.82 -41.92 -52.50
CA LYS A 476 -14.07 -42.86 -53.34
C LYS A 476 -14.76 -43.08 -54.68
N TYR A 477 -13.99 -42.95 -55.74
CA TYR A 477 -14.42 -43.20 -57.10
C TYR A 477 -13.69 -44.42 -57.67
N ASN A 478 -14.41 -45.22 -58.44
CA ASN A 478 -13.79 -46.28 -59.23
C ASN A 478 -13.10 -45.73 -60.49
N TYR A 479 -12.43 -46.62 -61.23
CA TYR A 479 -11.74 -46.35 -62.49
C TYR A 479 -12.64 -45.82 -63.62
N SER A 480 -13.96 -45.85 -63.48
CA SER A 480 -14.93 -45.24 -64.40
C SER A 480 -15.51 -43.93 -63.86
N SER A 481 -14.87 -43.34 -62.84
CA SER A 481 -15.30 -42.12 -62.14
C SER A 481 -16.69 -42.21 -61.50
N LYS A 482 -17.19 -43.42 -61.22
CA LYS A 482 -18.41 -43.60 -60.44
C LYS A 482 -18.08 -43.65 -58.95
N LYS A 483 -18.85 -42.92 -58.14
CA LYS A 483 -18.78 -42.99 -56.67
C LYS A 483 -19.10 -44.42 -56.24
N ILE A 484 -18.26 -44.99 -55.40
CA ILE A 484 -18.44 -46.33 -54.81
C ILE A 484 -18.47 -46.31 -53.29
N GLU A 485 -17.91 -45.27 -52.68
CA GLU A 485 -17.92 -45.08 -51.23
C GLU A 485 -17.98 -43.58 -50.92
N ALA A 486 -18.72 -43.17 -49.89
CA ALA A 486 -18.61 -41.82 -49.34
C ALA A 486 -18.80 -41.83 -47.84
N HIS A 487 -17.97 -41.03 -47.19
CA HIS A 487 -18.01 -40.77 -45.77
C HIS A 487 -18.28 -39.29 -45.59
N TYR A 488 -19.25 -38.94 -44.76
CA TYR A 488 -19.55 -37.57 -44.36
C TYR A 488 -19.41 -37.45 -42.85
N TYR A 489 -18.84 -36.35 -42.40
CA TYR A 489 -18.50 -36.13 -41.00
C TYR A 489 -19.16 -34.84 -40.51
N THR A 490 -19.83 -34.92 -39.37
CA THR A 490 -20.50 -33.79 -38.72
C THR A 490 -19.78 -33.46 -37.42
N TYR A 491 -19.64 -32.16 -37.17
CA TYR A 491 -18.93 -31.64 -36.00
C TYR A 491 -19.83 -30.73 -35.16
N ASP A 492 -19.59 -30.70 -33.85
CA ASP A 492 -20.19 -29.69 -32.97
C ASP A 492 -19.48 -28.32 -33.10
N ILE A 493 -20.00 -27.31 -32.41
CA ILE A 493 -19.42 -25.95 -32.42
C ILE A 493 -17.98 -25.89 -31.90
N LYS A 494 -17.57 -26.86 -31.08
CA LYS A 494 -16.23 -27.00 -30.49
C LYS A 494 -15.27 -27.78 -31.40
N GLY A 495 -15.73 -28.25 -32.57
CA GLY A 495 -14.93 -29.05 -33.50
C GLY A 495 -14.81 -30.52 -33.12
N ASN A 496 -15.67 -31.04 -32.24
CA ASN A 496 -15.73 -32.48 -31.96
C ASN A 496 -16.55 -33.17 -33.03
N ARG A 497 -16.04 -34.28 -33.59
CA ARG A 497 -16.79 -35.12 -34.53
C ARG A 497 -17.91 -35.82 -33.79
N ILE A 498 -19.18 -35.53 -34.11
CA ILE A 498 -20.35 -36.05 -33.40
C ILE A 498 -21.13 -37.09 -34.18
N GLN A 499 -20.97 -37.12 -35.51
CA GLN A 499 -21.66 -38.09 -36.34
C GLN A 499 -20.89 -38.39 -37.63
N ASP A 500 -20.93 -39.64 -38.05
CA ASP A 500 -20.46 -40.10 -39.36
C ASP A 500 -21.61 -40.70 -40.15
N SER A 501 -21.62 -40.46 -41.45
CA SER A 501 -22.50 -41.12 -42.40
C SER A 501 -21.65 -41.84 -43.43
N LEU A 502 -21.74 -43.16 -43.47
CA LEU A 502 -20.99 -44.02 -44.36
C LEU A 502 -21.94 -44.61 -45.40
N GLN A 503 -21.58 -44.45 -46.67
CA GLN A 503 -22.33 -44.91 -47.84
C GLN A 503 -21.42 -45.79 -48.69
N THR A 504 -21.82 -47.03 -48.93
CA THR A 504 -21.13 -47.95 -49.86
C THR A 504 -22.10 -48.36 -50.96
N ILE A 505 -21.69 -48.20 -52.21
CA ILE A 505 -22.50 -48.51 -53.40
C ILE A 505 -21.99 -49.82 -54.00
N ILE A 506 -22.82 -50.86 -53.98
CA ILE A 506 -22.51 -52.20 -54.47
C ILE A 506 -23.51 -52.55 -55.58
N GLY A 507 -23.11 -52.38 -56.84
CA GLY A 507 -24.03 -52.49 -57.97
C GLY A 507 -25.13 -51.43 -57.88
N ASP A 508 -26.39 -51.87 -57.77
CA ASP A 508 -27.56 -51.00 -57.58
C ASP A 508 -27.96 -50.83 -56.10
N SER A 509 -27.28 -51.51 -55.17
CA SER A 509 -27.57 -51.46 -53.74
C SER A 509 -26.74 -50.38 -53.02
N LEU A 510 -27.36 -49.70 -52.04
CA LEU A 510 -26.71 -48.74 -51.16
C LEU A 510 -26.72 -49.26 -49.73
N ASP A 511 -25.54 -49.61 -49.21
CA ASP A 511 -25.34 -49.82 -47.79
C ASP A 511 -25.08 -48.47 -47.13
N TYR A 512 -25.79 -48.22 -46.04
CA TYR A 512 -25.74 -46.95 -45.34
C TYR A 512 -25.69 -47.17 -43.82
N TYR A 513 -24.73 -46.50 -43.18
CA TYR A 513 -24.53 -46.55 -41.73
C TYR A 513 -24.37 -45.16 -41.15
N ILE A 514 -24.88 -44.98 -39.93
CA ILE A 514 -24.61 -43.79 -39.10
C ILE A 514 -23.75 -44.22 -37.92
N ILE A 515 -22.74 -43.43 -37.58
CA ILE A 515 -21.99 -43.58 -36.34
C ILE A 515 -22.20 -42.32 -35.52
N THR A 516 -22.81 -42.43 -34.35
CA THR A 516 -23.02 -41.31 -33.41
C THR A 516 -21.95 -41.35 -32.32
N ILE A 517 -21.29 -40.22 -32.06
CA ILE A 517 -20.15 -40.12 -31.15
C ILE A 517 -20.52 -39.24 -29.96
N ASN A 518 -20.44 -39.80 -28.76
CA ASN A 518 -20.76 -39.12 -27.50
C ASN A 518 -19.50 -38.83 -26.70
N TYR A 519 -19.51 -37.69 -26.01
CA TYR A 519 -18.38 -37.18 -25.23
C TYR A 519 -18.75 -36.96 -23.76
N ASN A 520 -17.79 -37.06 -22.84
CA ASN A 520 -17.95 -36.60 -21.47
C ASN A 520 -17.80 -35.06 -21.36
N GLY A 521 -18.00 -34.50 -20.17
CA GLY A 521 -17.85 -33.06 -19.91
C GLY A 521 -16.44 -32.50 -20.14
N GLN A 522 -15.41 -33.36 -20.18
CA GLN A 522 -14.02 -33.00 -20.50
C GLN A 522 -13.73 -33.06 -22.01
N GLY A 523 -14.69 -33.52 -22.83
CA GLY A 523 -14.53 -33.67 -24.27
C GLY A 523 -13.78 -34.92 -24.69
N ASN A 524 -13.73 -35.95 -23.85
CA ASN A 524 -13.23 -37.29 -24.23
C ASN A 524 -14.38 -38.13 -24.79
N VAL A 525 -14.13 -38.89 -25.87
CA VAL A 525 -15.14 -39.81 -26.44
C VAL A 525 -15.48 -40.87 -25.40
N ILE A 526 -16.75 -41.05 -25.07
CA ILE A 526 -17.20 -42.11 -24.14
C ILE A 526 -17.91 -43.24 -24.86
N GLN A 527 -18.49 -42.96 -26.03
CA GLN A 527 -19.24 -43.94 -26.77
C GLN A 527 -19.30 -43.61 -28.27
N GLU A 528 -19.22 -44.65 -29.11
CA GLU A 528 -19.60 -44.60 -30.53
C GLU A 528 -20.70 -45.63 -30.79
N LEU A 529 -21.83 -45.20 -31.34
CA LEU A 529 -22.96 -46.08 -31.69
C LEU A 529 -23.07 -46.18 -33.21
N LYS A 530 -22.94 -47.39 -33.75
CA LYS A 530 -23.14 -47.65 -35.19
C LYS A 530 -24.53 -48.22 -35.44
N GLU A 531 -25.26 -47.61 -36.37
CA GLU A 531 -26.61 -47.98 -36.79
C GLU A 531 -26.67 -48.15 -38.31
N ASN A 532 -27.61 -48.95 -38.82
CA ASN A 532 -27.89 -49.06 -40.26
C ASN A 532 -28.95 -48.04 -40.72
N SER A 533 -29.31 -48.06 -42.01
CA SER A 533 -30.31 -47.17 -42.62
C SER A 533 -31.72 -47.25 -42.02
N LYS A 534 -32.03 -48.33 -41.30
CA LYS A 534 -33.32 -48.53 -40.61
C LYS A 534 -33.29 -48.08 -39.14
N GLY A 535 -32.15 -47.58 -38.66
CA GLY A 535 -31.94 -47.25 -37.25
C GLY A 535 -31.71 -48.47 -36.36
N GLU A 536 -31.40 -49.63 -36.94
CA GLU A 536 -31.06 -50.81 -36.15
C GLU A 536 -29.62 -50.68 -35.66
N LYS A 537 -29.44 -50.78 -34.35
CA LYS A 537 -28.14 -50.78 -33.68
C LYS A 537 -27.32 -52.00 -34.11
N LEU A 538 -26.11 -51.75 -34.61
CA LEU A 538 -25.17 -52.79 -35.05
C LEU A 538 -24.06 -53.02 -34.04
N SER A 539 -23.47 -51.94 -33.52
CA SER A 539 -22.40 -52.04 -32.52
C SER A 539 -22.29 -50.80 -31.67
N VAL A 540 -21.82 -50.95 -30.43
CA VAL A 540 -21.40 -49.85 -29.56
C VAL A 540 -19.92 -50.00 -29.27
N ARG A 541 -19.14 -48.93 -29.35
CA ARG A 541 -17.83 -48.87 -28.72
C ARG A 541 -17.91 -47.97 -27.50
N SER A 542 -17.40 -48.40 -26.35
CA SER A 542 -17.28 -47.60 -25.15
C SER A 542 -15.82 -47.36 -24.80
N TYR A 543 -15.56 -46.26 -24.10
CA TYR A 543 -14.22 -45.82 -23.72
C TYR A 543 -14.20 -45.47 -22.23
N SER A 544 -13.20 -45.98 -21.51
CA SER A 544 -13.03 -45.75 -20.07
C SER A 544 -11.71 -45.05 -19.79
N TYR A 545 -11.74 -44.10 -18.86
CA TYR A 545 -10.61 -43.23 -18.54
C TYR A 545 -10.27 -43.31 -17.04
N ASP A 546 -9.03 -43.00 -16.68
CA ASP A 546 -8.64 -42.83 -15.28
C ASP A 546 -9.10 -41.46 -14.73
N GLY A 547 -8.88 -41.23 -13.43
CA GLY A 547 -9.23 -39.96 -12.78
C GLY A 547 -8.48 -38.73 -13.31
N LEU A 548 -7.49 -38.92 -14.18
CA LEU A 548 -6.73 -37.88 -14.87
C LEU A 548 -7.13 -37.74 -16.35
N GLY A 549 -8.15 -38.48 -16.80
CA GLY A 549 -8.67 -38.43 -18.16
C GLY A 549 -7.84 -39.21 -19.18
N LYS A 550 -6.96 -40.11 -18.75
CA LYS A 550 -6.18 -40.99 -19.63
C LYS A 550 -6.98 -42.24 -20.00
N LEU A 551 -7.01 -42.60 -21.28
CA LEU A 551 -7.71 -43.81 -21.75
C LEU A 551 -7.08 -45.06 -21.12
N ILE A 552 -7.91 -45.87 -20.45
CA ILE A 552 -7.52 -47.15 -19.83
C ILE A 552 -7.97 -48.31 -20.72
N THR A 553 -9.22 -48.27 -21.18
CA THR A 553 -9.80 -49.33 -22.01
C THR A 553 -10.75 -48.78 -23.06
N SER A 554 -10.88 -49.51 -24.17
CA SER A 554 -11.98 -49.32 -25.11
C SER A 554 -12.56 -50.67 -25.54
N SER A 555 -13.86 -50.84 -25.38
CA SER A 555 -14.56 -52.10 -25.61
C SER A 555 -15.61 -51.95 -26.71
N THR A 556 -15.71 -52.92 -27.61
CA THR A 556 -16.73 -52.94 -28.66
C THR A 556 -17.71 -54.09 -28.43
N TYR A 557 -18.99 -53.74 -28.49
CA TYR A 557 -20.15 -54.56 -28.23
C TYR A 557 -20.96 -54.69 -29.53
N ASP A 558 -21.52 -55.85 -29.79
CA ASP A 558 -22.50 -56.03 -30.86
C ASP A 558 -23.90 -55.48 -30.47
N ALA A 559 -24.89 -55.72 -31.34
CA ALA A 559 -26.28 -55.34 -31.16
C ALA A 559 -26.92 -55.95 -29.90
N SER A 560 -26.51 -57.17 -29.52
CA SER A 560 -27.00 -57.89 -28.33
C SER A 560 -26.36 -57.42 -27.02
N GLY A 561 -25.29 -56.63 -27.11
CA GLY A 561 -24.50 -56.17 -25.97
C GLY A 561 -23.38 -57.14 -25.57
N THR A 562 -23.04 -58.12 -26.42
CA THR A 562 -21.90 -59.01 -26.18
C THR A 562 -20.61 -58.33 -26.62
N ILE A 563 -19.58 -58.41 -25.79
CA ILE A 563 -18.25 -57.83 -26.08
C ILE A 563 -17.53 -58.75 -27.06
N TYR A 564 -17.10 -58.20 -28.20
CA TYR A 564 -16.27 -58.93 -29.16
C TYR A 564 -14.84 -58.39 -29.25
N ARG A 565 -14.54 -57.17 -28.75
CA ARG A 565 -13.15 -56.68 -28.68
C ARG A 565 -12.91 -55.69 -27.55
N THR A 566 -11.80 -55.83 -26.83
CA THR A 566 -11.35 -54.87 -25.79
C THR A 566 -9.87 -54.54 -25.94
N TYR A 567 -9.53 -53.26 -25.91
CA TYR A 567 -8.16 -52.76 -25.90
C TYR A 567 -7.78 -52.27 -24.50
N PHE A 568 -6.53 -52.49 -24.09
CA PHE A 568 -5.97 -52.10 -22.80
C PHE A 568 -4.75 -51.21 -23.00
N TYR A 569 -4.69 -50.10 -22.27
CA TYR A 569 -3.63 -49.11 -22.39
C TYR A 569 -2.85 -48.99 -21.08
N ASN A 570 -1.52 -48.87 -21.18
CA ASN A 570 -0.64 -48.75 -20.02
C ASN A 570 -0.61 -47.32 -19.45
N SER A 571 0.12 -47.12 -18.35
CA SER A 571 0.29 -45.81 -17.68
C SER A 571 0.99 -44.74 -18.52
N LYS A 572 1.58 -45.10 -19.68
CA LYS A 572 2.12 -44.16 -20.68
C LYS A 572 1.13 -43.86 -21.81
N GLY A 573 -0.01 -44.54 -21.85
CA GLY A 573 -1.06 -44.35 -22.86
C GLY A 573 -0.77 -45.11 -24.14
N LEU A 574 0.17 -46.04 -24.08
CA LEU A 574 0.50 -46.95 -25.17
C LEU A 574 -0.38 -48.19 -25.05
N LEU A 575 -0.78 -48.75 -26.18
CA LEU A 575 -1.56 -49.98 -26.21
C LEU A 575 -0.70 -51.11 -25.65
N GLU A 576 -1.21 -51.81 -24.64
CA GLU A 576 -0.50 -52.90 -23.97
C GLU A 576 -0.94 -54.24 -24.52
N SER A 577 -2.25 -54.42 -24.64
CA SER A 577 -2.85 -55.61 -25.24
C SER A 577 -4.24 -55.32 -25.81
N ASP A 578 -4.71 -56.20 -26.68
CA ASP A 578 -6.13 -56.29 -27.02
C ASP A 578 -6.61 -57.73 -27.06
N TYR A 579 -7.91 -57.92 -26.80
CA TYR A 579 -8.56 -59.22 -26.78
C TYR A 579 -9.75 -59.18 -27.72
N LEU A 580 -9.80 -60.14 -28.65
CA LEU A 580 -10.86 -60.35 -29.63
C LEU A 580 -11.57 -61.67 -29.30
N SER A 581 -12.90 -61.63 -29.16
CA SER A 581 -13.76 -62.81 -28.99
C SER A 581 -14.63 -63.03 -30.23
N TYR A 582 -14.79 -64.29 -30.64
CA TYR A 582 -15.64 -64.68 -31.76
C TYR A 582 -16.98 -65.21 -31.24
N GLU A 583 -18.11 -64.70 -31.76
CA GLU A 583 -19.45 -65.18 -31.38
C GLU A 583 -19.64 -66.68 -31.64
N GLU A 584 -19.01 -67.21 -32.70
CA GLU A 584 -19.12 -68.62 -33.12
C GLU A 584 -18.39 -69.59 -32.18
N TYR A 585 -17.50 -69.10 -31.31
CA TYR A 585 -16.65 -69.93 -30.45
C TYR A 585 -16.62 -69.37 -29.04
N LYS A 586 -17.60 -69.79 -28.22
CA LYS A 586 -17.84 -69.28 -26.85
C LYS A 586 -16.65 -69.32 -25.89
N ASP A 587 -15.58 -70.04 -26.22
CA ASP A 587 -14.39 -70.21 -25.38
C ASP A 587 -13.04 -69.92 -26.09
N SER A 588 -13.03 -69.46 -27.35
CA SER A 588 -11.78 -69.13 -28.06
C SER A 588 -11.69 -67.63 -28.36
N GLY A 589 -10.55 -67.03 -28.04
CA GLY A 589 -10.29 -65.62 -28.34
C GLY A 589 -8.84 -65.41 -28.75
N VAL A 590 -8.59 -64.32 -29.47
CA VAL A 590 -7.24 -63.92 -29.87
C VAL A 590 -6.80 -62.77 -28.98
N ARG A 591 -5.62 -62.93 -28.37
CA ARG A 591 -4.96 -61.86 -27.64
C ARG A 591 -3.80 -61.33 -28.49
N HIS A 592 -3.70 -60.01 -28.54
CA HIS A 592 -2.56 -59.31 -29.09
C HIS A 592 -1.79 -58.63 -27.95
N ASP A 593 -0.48 -58.83 -27.89
CA ASP A 593 0.41 -58.12 -26.96
C ASP A 593 1.35 -57.20 -27.75
N TYR A 594 1.53 -55.97 -27.27
CA TYR A 594 2.28 -54.93 -27.96
C TYR A 594 3.60 -54.65 -27.21
N GLU A 595 4.72 -54.97 -27.86
CA GLU A 595 6.06 -54.74 -27.33
C GLU A 595 6.73 -53.55 -28.04
N TYR A 596 7.34 -52.65 -27.27
CA TYR A 596 7.91 -51.40 -27.76
C TYR A 596 9.44 -51.43 -27.69
N GLU A 597 10.10 -51.42 -28.84
CA GLU A 597 11.55 -51.29 -28.95
C GLU A 597 11.93 -49.80 -28.94
N ILE A 598 12.79 -49.39 -28.00
CA ILE A 598 13.29 -48.02 -27.86
C ILE A 598 14.59 -47.86 -28.67
N ARG A 599 14.87 -46.65 -29.14
CA ARG A 599 16.12 -46.29 -29.84
C ARG A 599 17.35 -46.28 -28.95
#